data_AF-A0A843S3U0-F1
#
_entry.id   AF-A0A843S3U0-F1
#
_cell.length_a   1.000
_cell.length_b   1.000
_cell.length_c   1.000
_cell.angle_alpha   90.00
_cell.angle_beta   90.00
_cell.angle_gamma   90.00
#
_symmetry.space_group_name_H-M   'P 1'
#
loop_
_entity.id
_entity.type
_entity.pdbx_description
1 polymer ?
#
loop_
_entity_poly.entity_id
_entity_poly.type
_entity_poly.pdbx_seq_one_letter_code
_entity_poly.pdbx_strand_id
1 'polypeptide(L)'
;MTLVANASLPVKAVLLILVVFSVVSWGIILYKQWQFRRAERQSMAFLDVFRKSSKFSEVQAVCRTLGESPLVSLFQAGYAELTAQLRASQGERPANPAGRPTLKSFDALDRALLRAAGIEVNKLEHRVTFLATTANIAPFIGLFGTVYGIMNAFQEIGQVGSTNLAVVAPGIAEALVATAMGLFAAIPAVYFYNLLTQRIKHFASSMEDFSLEFLNIAERNFT
;
A
#
# COMPACT_ATOMS: atom_id res chain seq x y z
N MET A 1 17.39 -15.78 -27.21
CA MET A 1 18.18 -16.44 -26.15
C MET A 1 19.69 -16.33 -26.38
N THR A 2 20.19 -16.38 -27.63
CA THR A 2 21.63 -16.25 -27.94
C THR A 2 22.23 -14.84 -27.72
N LEU A 3 21.46 -13.76 -27.89
CA LEU A 3 21.93 -12.40 -27.55
C LEU A 3 22.19 -12.22 -26.05
N VAL A 4 21.22 -12.56 -25.19
CA VAL A 4 21.40 -12.40 -23.72
C VAL A 4 22.52 -13.30 -23.18
N ALA A 5 22.79 -14.44 -23.82
CA ALA A 5 23.85 -15.37 -23.42
C ALA A 5 25.27 -14.84 -23.70
N ASN A 6 25.45 -14.00 -24.72
CA ASN A 6 26.75 -13.43 -25.10
C ASN A 6 27.00 -12.01 -24.55
N ALA A 7 26.01 -11.44 -23.87
CA ALA A 7 26.15 -10.09 -23.32
C ALA A 7 27.29 -9.95 -22.31
N SER A 8 27.86 -8.74 -22.27
CA SER A 8 28.88 -8.37 -21.28
C SER A 8 28.32 -8.55 -19.85
N LEU A 9 29.18 -8.99 -18.94
CA LEU A 9 28.80 -9.29 -17.55
C LEU A 9 28.00 -8.13 -16.88
N PRO A 10 28.32 -6.84 -17.12
CA PRO A 10 27.56 -5.73 -16.53
C PRO A 10 26.16 -5.57 -17.12
N VAL A 11 25.97 -5.77 -18.43
CA VAL A 11 24.63 -5.70 -19.06
C VAL A 11 23.74 -6.84 -18.56
N LYS A 12 24.30 -8.04 -18.38
CA LYS A 12 23.58 -9.17 -17.76
C LYS A 12 23.14 -8.85 -16.33
N ALA A 13 24.00 -8.22 -15.53
CA ALA A 13 23.66 -7.80 -14.17
C ALA A 13 22.51 -6.78 -14.16
N VAL A 14 22.55 -5.79 -15.06
CA VAL A 14 21.47 -4.80 -15.24
C VAL A 14 20.14 -5.49 -15.59
N LEU A 15 20.15 -6.38 -16.58
CA LEU A 15 18.95 -7.12 -17.00
C LEU A 15 18.38 -7.97 -15.85
N LEU A 16 19.24 -8.65 -15.09
CA LEU A 16 18.82 -9.44 -13.93
C LEU A 16 18.15 -8.58 -12.85
N ILE A 17 18.74 -7.42 -12.53
CA ILE A 17 18.14 -6.46 -11.58
C ILE A 17 16.75 -6.02 -12.07
N LEU A 18 16.63 -5.64 -13.34
CA LEU A 18 15.36 -5.19 -13.93
C LEU A 18 14.29 -6.29 -13.89
N VAL A 19 14.67 -7.54 -14.15
CA VAL A 19 13.78 -8.69 -14.04
C VAL A 19 13.30 -8.88 -12.60
N VAL A 20 14.19 -8.79 -11.60
CA VAL A 20 13.82 -8.88 -10.18
C VAL A 20 12.84 -7.76 -9.81
N PHE A 21 13.12 -6.51 -10.19
CA PHE A 21 12.23 -5.38 -9.95
C PHE A 21 10.84 -5.58 -10.58
N SER A 22 10.80 -6.10 -11.81
CA SER A 22 9.55 -6.39 -12.52
C SER A 22 8.74 -7.49 -11.81
N VAL A 23 9.37 -8.62 -11.47
CA VAL A 23 8.71 -9.75 -10.80
C VAL A 23 8.17 -9.34 -9.43
N VAL A 24 8.97 -8.63 -8.62
CA VAL A 24 8.52 -8.13 -7.32
C VAL A 24 7.37 -7.14 -7.47
N SER A 25 7.43 -6.23 -8.45
CA SER A 25 6.35 -5.27 -8.72
C SER A 25 5.04 -5.97 -9.07
N TRP A 26 5.07 -6.94 -9.99
CA TRP A 26 3.88 -7.73 -10.33
C TRP A 26 3.34 -8.53 -9.14
N GLY A 27 4.21 -9.11 -8.31
CA GLY A 27 3.81 -9.78 -7.08
C GLY A 27 3.07 -8.84 -6.12
N ILE A 28 3.59 -7.63 -5.91
CA ILE A 28 2.95 -6.61 -5.06
C ILE A 28 1.60 -6.17 -5.65
N ILE A 29 1.54 -5.92 -6.97
CA ILE A 29 0.33 -5.50 -7.67
C ILE A 29 -0.80 -6.51 -7.46
N LEU A 30 -0.54 -7.79 -7.74
CA LEU A 30 -1.54 -8.84 -7.63
C LEU A 30 -2.01 -9.02 -6.17
N TYR A 31 -1.06 -9.06 -5.24
CA TYR A 31 -1.34 -9.17 -3.81
C TYR A 31 -2.22 -8.01 -3.31
N LYS A 32 -1.82 -6.76 -3.59
CA LYS A 32 -2.55 -5.57 -3.14
C LYS A 32 -3.91 -5.42 -3.81
N GLN A 33 -4.02 -5.76 -5.09
CA GLN A 33 -5.30 -5.73 -5.80
C GLN A 33 -6.31 -6.68 -5.18
N TRP A 34 -5.87 -7.89 -4.79
CA TRP A 34 -6.73 -8.85 -4.10
C TRP A 34 -7.07 -8.39 -2.67
N GLN A 35 -6.06 -7.94 -1.92
CA GLN A 35 -6.23 -7.42 -0.56
C GLN A 35 -7.26 -6.27 -0.52
N PHE A 36 -7.12 -5.27 -1.39
CA PHE A 36 -8.01 -4.11 -1.40
C PHE A 36 -9.43 -4.47 -1.80
N ARG A 37 -9.61 -5.34 -2.80
CA ARG A 37 -10.95 -5.83 -3.18
C ARG A 37 -11.65 -6.56 -2.02
N ARG A 38 -10.89 -7.32 -1.22
CA ARG A 38 -11.43 -8.02 -0.05
C ARG A 38 -11.75 -7.05 1.08
N ALA A 39 -10.84 -6.12 1.38
CA ALA A 39 -11.04 -5.07 2.37
C ALA A 39 -12.28 -4.22 2.04
N GLU A 40 -12.43 -3.77 0.79
CA GLU A 40 -13.57 -2.96 0.34
C GLU A 40 -14.90 -3.70 0.54
N ARG A 41 -14.99 -4.96 0.09
CA ARG A 41 -16.19 -5.78 0.28
C ARG A 41 -16.55 -5.97 1.76
N GLN A 42 -15.54 -6.24 2.60
CA GLN A 42 -15.77 -6.41 4.04
C GLN A 42 -16.11 -5.09 4.75
N SER A 43 -15.54 -3.97 4.33
CA SER A 43 -15.90 -2.64 4.82
C SER A 43 -17.35 -2.30 4.50
N MET A 44 -17.82 -2.57 3.28
CA MET A 44 -19.23 -2.35 2.92
C MET A 44 -20.17 -3.21 3.77
N ALA A 45 -19.85 -4.50 3.95
CA ALA A 45 -20.64 -5.39 4.80
C ALA A 45 -20.63 -4.95 6.28
N PHE A 46 -19.48 -4.48 6.77
CA PHE A 46 -19.33 -3.97 8.11
C PHE A 46 -20.18 -2.71 8.34
N LEU A 47 -20.14 -1.74 7.40
CA LEU A 47 -20.93 -0.52 7.48
C LEU A 47 -22.44 -0.80 7.48
N ASP A 48 -22.90 -1.77 6.69
CA ASP A 48 -24.31 -2.16 6.66
C ASP A 48 -24.76 -2.71 8.03
N VAL A 49 -23.95 -3.55 8.67
CA VAL A 49 -24.21 -4.05 10.03
C VAL A 49 -24.16 -2.91 11.04
N PHE A 50 -23.13 -2.06 10.99
CA PHE A 50 -22.94 -0.94 11.91
C PHE A 50 -24.15 0.02 11.90
N ARG A 51 -24.66 0.35 10.72
CA ARG A 51 -25.81 1.26 10.55
C ARG A 51 -27.15 0.66 10.95
N LYS A 52 -27.31 -0.66 10.84
CA LYS A 52 -28.53 -1.38 11.23
C LYS A 52 -28.56 -1.70 12.73
N SER A 53 -27.40 -1.90 13.34
CA SER A 53 -27.30 -2.26 14.75
C SER A 53 -27.60 -1.07 15.66
N SER A 54 -28.46 -1.30 16.65
CA SER A 54 -28.77 -0.30 17.69
C SER A 54 -27.77 -0.35 18.86
N LYS A 55 -26.99 -1.43 18.97
CA LYS A 55 -26.05 -1.67 20.08
C LYS A 55 -24.66 -2.01 19.57
N PHE A 56 -23.63 -1.37 20.16
CA PHE A 56 -22.23 -1.63 19.82
C PHE A 56 -21.79 -3.08 20.08
N SER A 57 -22.39 -3.78 21.04
CA SER A 57 -22.11 -5.21 21.29
C SER A 57 -22.47 -6.12 20.12
N GLU A 58 -23.50 -5.77 19.34
CA GLU A 58 -23.91 -6.56 18.16
C GLU A 58 -22.87 -6.42 17.04
N VAL A 59 -22.38 -5.20 16.82
CA VAL A 59 -21.30 -4.91 15.87
C VAL A 59 -20.01 -5.62 16.27
N GLN A 60 -19.70 -5.68 17.57
CA GLN A 60 -18.52 -6.38 18.08
C GLN A 60 -18.52 -7.87 17.74
N ALA A 61 -19.69 -8.53 17.73
CA ALA A 61 -19.79 -9.96 17.41
C ALA A 61 -19.37 -10.27 15.95
N VAL A 62 -19.66 -9.35 15.03
CA VAL A 62 -19.38 -9.53 13.59
C VAL A 62 -17.93 -9.18 13.24
N CYS A 63 -17.23 -8.42 14.09
CA CYS A 63 -15.83 -8.03 13.87
C CYS A 63 -14.89 -9.23 13.62
N ARG A 64 -15.15 -10.40 14.22
CA ARG A 64 -14.33 -11.61 14.00
C ARG A 64 -14.45 -12.17 12.58
N THR A 65 -15.58 -11.93 11.91
CA THR A 65 -15.84 -12.42 10.55
C THR A 65 -15.36 -11.47 9.46
N LEU A 66 -15.14 -10.20 9.79
CA LEU A 66 -14.80 -9.12 8.86
C LEU A 66 -13.39 -8.54 9.10
N GLY A 67 -12.44 -9.39 9.49
CA GLY A 67 -11.09 -8.97 9.93
C GLY A 67 -10.18 -8.30 8.88
N GLU A 68 -10.55 -8.30 7.59
CA GLU A 68 -9.81 -7.57 6.54
C GLU A 68 -10.31 -6.12 6.36
N SER A 69 -11.43 -5.76 7.01
CA SER A 69 -11.97 -4.40 6.98
C SER A 69 -11.14 -3.48 7.88
N PRO A 70 -10.59 -2.35 7.36
CA PRO A 70 -9.96 -1.33 8.18
C PRO A 70 -10.92 -0.75 9.23
N LEU A 71 -12.22 -0.66 8.90
CA LEU A 71 -13.24 -0.11 9.78
C LEU A 71 -13.46 -0.96 11.03
N VAL A 72 -13.20 -2.26 10.96
CA VAL A 72 -13.25 -3.14 12.14
C VAL A 72 -12.17 -2.75 13.14
N SER A 73 -10.96 -2.43 12.69
CA SER A 73 -9.88 -1.96 13.58
C SER A 73 -10.25 -0.64 14.26
N LEU A 74 -10.84 0.32 13.52
CA LEU A 74 -11.31 1.58 14.08
C LEU A 74 -12.41 1.36 15.12
N PHE A 75 -13.40 0.53 14.78
CA PHE A 75 -14.48 0.19 15.69
C PHE A 75 -13.96 -0.44 16.98
N GLN A 76 -13.03 -1.38 16.89
CA GLN A 76 -12.45 -2.02 18.06
C GLN A 76 -11.68 -1.03 18.94
N ALA A 77 -10.92 -0.11 18.33
CA ALA A 77 -10.22 0.93 19.07
C ALA A 77 -11.19 1.89 19.78
N GLY A 78 -12.21 2.39 19.06
CA GLY A 78 -13.24 3.26 19.63
C GLY A 78 -14.07 2.57 20.71
N TYR A 79 -14.47 1.32 20.50
CA TYR A 79 -15.24 0.54 21.47
C TYR A 79 -14.43 0.21 22.73
N ALA A 80 -13.13 -0.08 22.58
CA ALA A 80 -12.24 -0.31 23.72
C ALA A 80 -12.09 0.96 24.58
N GLU A 81 -11.86 2.11 23.95
CA GLU A 81 -11.76 3.41 24.62
C GLU A 81 -13.07 3.79 25.33
N LEU A 82 -14.21 3.66 24.62
CA LEU A 82 -15.54 3.87 25.17
C LEU A 82 -15.78 3.01 26.43
N THR A 83 -15.47 1.71 26.34
CA THR A 83 -15.68 0.77 27.46
C THR A 83 -14.74 1.08 28.64
N ALA A 84 -13.51 1.51 28.37
CA ALA A 84 -12.56 1.93 29.40
C ALA A 84 -13.07 3.16 30.17
N GLN A 85 -13.57 4.18 29.47
CA GLN A 85 -14.14 5.38 30.10
C GLN A 85 -15.40 5.09 30.91
N LEU A 86 -16.28 4.22 30.42
CA LEU A 86 -17.49 3.81 31.14
C LEU A 86 -17.15 3.07 32.44
N ARG A 87 -16.15 2.17 32.43
CA ARG A 87 -15.68 1.48 33.64
C ARG A 87 -15.01 2.43 34.63
N ALA A 88 -14.19 3.35 34.14
CA ALA A 88 -13.53 4.35 34.99
C ALA A 88 -14.56 5.26 35.68
N SER A 89 -15.67 5.57 35.02
CA SER A 89 -16.76 6.36 35.59
C SER A 89 -17.62 5.59 36.60
N GLN A 90 -17.63 4.25 36.56
CA GLN A 90 -18.28 3.40 37.56
C GLN A 90 -17.41 3.16 38.82
N GLY A 91 -16.08 3.26 38.70
CA GLY A 91 -15.12 3.07 39.79
C GLY A 91 -14.98 4.27 40.73
N GLU A 92 -15.31 5.48 40.26
CA GLU A 92 -15.50 6.66 41.09
C GLU A 92 -16.91 6.60 41.70
N ARG A 93 -17.00 6.42 43.02
CA ARG A 93 -18.27 6.31 43.76
C ARG A 93 -19.29 7.36 43.28
N PRO A 94 -20.49 6.97 42.81
CA PRO A 94 -21.49 7.94 42.39
C PRO A 94 -22.00 8.71 43.61
N ALA A 95 -21.93 10.04 43.58
CA ALA A 95 -22.69 10.90 44.50
C ALA A 95 -24.19 10.88 44.17
N ASN A 96 -24.60 10.26 43.05
CA ASN A 96 -26.00 10.21 42.61
C ASN A 96 -26.35 8.86 41.96
N PRO A 97 -27.26 8.03 42.53
CA PRO A 97 -27.56 6.67 42.03
C PRO A 97 -28.34 6.60 40.70
N ALA A 98 -28.75 7.74 40.15
CA ALA A 98 -29.65 7.83 38.99
C ALA A 98 -28.98 8.42 37.73
N GLY A 99 -27.68 8.69 37.76
CA GLY A 99 -26.95 9.27 36.62
C GLY A 99 -26.71 8.24 35.52
N ARG A 100 -27.12 8.54 34.29
CA ARG A 100 -26.69 7.78 33.10
C ARG A 100 -25.15 7.80 33.02
N PRO A 101 -24.49 6.72 32.55
CA PRO A 101 -23.05 6.73 32.33
C PRO A 101 -22.71 7.81 31.29
N THR A 102 -21.97 8.84 31.68
CA THR A 102 -21.52 9.90 30.77
C THR A 102 -20.10 9.63 30.29
N LEU A 103 -19.82 9.97 29.03
CA LEU A 103 -18.47 9.95 28.48
C LEU A 103 -17.64 11.09 29.10
N LYS A 104 -16.45 10.77 29.62
CA LYS A 104 -15.55 11.77 30.23
C LYS A 104 -14.88 12.65 29.18
N SER A 105 -14.52 12.09 28.01
CA SER A 105 -13.85 12.86 26.96
C SER A 105 -14.10 12.27 25.57
N PHE A 106 -14.91 12.97 24.77
CA PHE A 106 -15.08 12.70 23.34
C PHE A 106 -13.80 12.93 22.55
N ASP A 107 -12.97 13.88 22.99
CA ASP A 107 -11.66 14.19 22.41
C ASP A 107 -10.68 13.00 22.59
N ALA A 108 -10.72 12.28 23.71
CA ALA A 108 -9.95 11.04 23.86
C ALA A 108 -10.42 9.93 22.92
N LEU A 109 -11.73 9.83 22.69
CA LEU A 109 -12.31 8.87 21.75
C LEU A 109 -11.94 9.19 20.29
N ASP A 110 -12.04 10.46 19.90
CA ASP A 110 -11.62 10.95 18.58
C ASP A 110 -10.13 10.65 18.32
N ARG A 111 -9.25 10.98 19.29
CA ARG A 111 -7.83 10.63 19.19
C ARG A 111 -7.57 9.13 19.03
N ALA A 112 -8.36 8.27 19.68
CA ALA A 112 -8.22 6.82 19.53
C ALA A 112 -8.59 6.35 18.12
N LEU A 113 -9.65 6.92 17.54
CA LEU A 113 -10.09 6.67 16.17
C LEU A 113 -9.07 7.18 15.15
N LEU A 114 -8.58 8.42 15.29
CA LEU A 114 -7.53 8.99 14.44
C LEU A 114 -6.24 8.16 14.46
N ARG A 115 -5.83 7.70 15.65
CA ARG A 115 -4.67 6.80 15.77
C ARG A 115 -4.90 5.48 15.04
N ALA A 116 -6.06 4.87 15.20
CA ALA A 116 -6.41 3.62 14.53
C ALA A 116 -6.45 3.79 13.00
N ALA A 117 -7.03 4.89 12.51
CA ALA A 117 -7.03 5.24 11.09
C ALA A 117 -5.60 5.38 10.54
N GLY A 118 -4.71 6.10 11.24
CA GLY A 118 -3.31 6.23 10.82
C GLY A 118 -2.57 4.90 10.75
N ILE A 119 -2.81 3.98 11.70
CA ILE A 119 -2.22 2.64 11.67
C ILE A 119 -2.71 1.84 10.46
N GLU A 120 -4.00 1.86 10.15
CA GLU A 120 -4.55 1.14 9.01
C GLU A 120 -4.11 1.76 7.67
N VAL A 121 -4.02 3.09 7.54
CA VAL A 121 -3.46 3.75 6.35
C VAL A 121 -2.02 3.28 6.11
N ASN A 122 -1.16 3.32 7.13
CA ASN A 122 0.23 2.86 7.02
C ASN A 122 0.33 1.38 6.58
N LYS A 123 -0.57 0.53 7.08
CA LYS A 123 -0.65 -0.89 6.69
C LYS A 123 -1.09 -1.06 5.23
N LEU A 124 -2.03 -0.24 4.76
CA LEU A 124 -2.47 -0.25 3.36
C LEU A 124 -1.36 0.27 2.42
N GLU A 125 -0.57 1.26 2.84
CA GLU A 125 0.58 1.80 2.09
C GLU A 125 1.77 0.84 2.03
N HIS A 126 1.93 -0.03 3.02
CA HIS A 126 3.06 -0.95 3.10
C HIS A 126 3.24 -1.74 1.78
N ARG A 127 4.47 -1.75 1.25
CA ARG A 127 4.89 -2.31 -0.05
C ARG A 127 4.46 -1.55 -1.30
N VAL A 128 3.47 -0.66 -1.25
CA VAL A 128 3.07 0.16 -2.41
C VAL A 128 4.19 1.13 -2.79
N THR A 129 4.96 1.62 -1.82
CA THR A 129 6.13 2.48 -2.05
C THR A 129 7.21 1.84 -2.91
N PHE A 130 7.36 0.51 -2.92
CA PHE A 130 8.31 -0.18 -3.79
C PHE A 130 7.97 0.02 -5.28
N LEU A 131 6.68 0.14 -5.62
CA LEU A 131 6.25 0.44 -6.98
C LEU A 131 6.69 1.84 -7.41
N ALA A 132 6.63 2.83 -6.50
CA ALA A 132 7.16 4.17 -6.76
C ALA A 132 8.68 4.16 -6.97
N THR A 133 9.41 3.41 -6.14
CA THR A 133 10.86 3.23 -6.32
C THR A 133 11.19 2.58 -7.66
N THR A 134 10.47 1.52 -8.04
CA THR A 134 10.66 0.83 -9.31
C THR A 134 10.33 1.73 -10.49
N ALA A 135 9.22 2.45 -10.44
CA ALA A 135 8.81 3.42 -11.45
C ALA A 135 9.88 4.49 -11.72
N ASN A 136 10.50 5.00 -10.65
CA ASN A 136 11.49 6.06 -10.75
C ASN A 136 12.87 5.54 -11.17
N ILE A 137 13.33 4.40 -10.63
CA ILE A 137 14.73 3.98 -10.76
C ILE A 137 14.95 3.02 -11.94
N ALA A 138 13.97 2.18 -12.31
CA ALA A 138 14.14 1.19 -13.38
C ALA A 138 14.51 1.79 -14.75
N PRO A 139 13.98 2.95 -15.19
CA PRO A 139 14.41 3.57 -16.44
C PRO A 139 15.89 3.97 -16.42
N PHE A 140 16.38 4.49 -15.28
CA PHE A 140 17.78 4.88 -15.14
C PHE A 140 18.73 3.68 -15.09
N ILE A 141 18.29 2.57 -14.47
CA ILE A 141 19.03 1.30 -14.52
C ILE A 141 19.14 0.80 -15.96
N GLY A 142 18.05 0.87 -16.73
CA GLY A 142 18.04 0.53 -18.15
C GLY A 142 18.98 1.42 -18.98
N LEU A 143 18.89 2.75 -18.79
CA LEU A 143 19.77 3.74 -19.43
C LEU A 143 21.25 3.49 -19.11
N PHE A 144 21.57 3.18 -17.86
CA PHE A 144 22.93 2.80 -17.46
C PHE A 144 23.42 1.58 -18.25
N GLY A 145 22.59 0.56 -18.38
CA GLY A 145 22.90 -0.62 -19.21
C GLY A 145 23.21 -0.26 -20.66
N THR A 146 22.52 0.73 -21.23
CA THR A 146 22.74 1.12 -22.62
C THR A 146 24.02 1.90 -22.79
N VAL A 147 24.28 2.85 -21.88
CA VAL A 147 25.52 3.63 -21.88
C VAL A 147 26.72 2.70 -21.77
N TYR A 148 26.65 1.74 -20.85
CA TYR A 148 27.73 0.75 -20.69
C TYR A 148 27.90 -0.14 -21.91
N GLY A 149 26.81 -0.69 -22.47
CA GLY A 149 26.87 -1.56 -23.64
C GLY A 149 27.41 -0.86 -24.88
N ILE A 150 26.99 0.39 -25.13
CA ILE A 150 27.52 1.22 -26.23
C ILE A 150 29.00 1.54 -25.99
N MET A 151 29.40 1.89 -24.76
CA MET A 151 30.81 2.13 -24.42
C MET A 151 31.68 0.90 -24.72
N ASN A 152 31.24 -0.30 -24.33
CA ASN A 152 31.97 -1.53 -24.59
C ASN A 152 32.08 -1.83 -26.10
N ALA A 153 31.00 -1.62 -26.85
CA ALA A 153 31.01 -1.77 -28.31
C ALA A 153 32.03 -0.84 -28.99
N PHE A 154 32.15 0.42 -28.54
CA PHE A 154 33.16 1.34 -29.07
C PHE A 154 34.60 0.97 -28.66
N GLN A 155 34.80 0.40 -27.47
CA GLN A 155 36.12 -0.11 -27.05
C GLN A 155 36.57 -1.28 -27.93
N GLU A 156 35.67 -2.18 -28.31
CA GLU A 156 35.97 -3.29 -29.23
C GLU A 156 36.40 -2.79 -30.62
N ILE A 157 35.76 -1.74 -31.16
CA ILE A 157 36.21 -1.10 -32.42
C ILE A 157 37.65 -0.61 -32.30
N GLY A 158 37.98 0.05 -31.19
CA GLY A 158 39.32 0.59 -30.94
C GLY A 158 40.40 -0.49 -30.81
N GLN A 159 40.06 -1.66 -30.28
CA GLN A 159 40.99 -2.79 -30.13
C GLN A 159 41.17 -3.59 -31.42
N VAL A 160 40.09 -3.84 -32.16
CA VAL A 160 40.11 -4.64 -33.40
C VAL A 160 40.64 -3.81 -34.58
N GLY A 161 40.54 -2.48 -34.51
CA GLY A 161 40.94 -1.57 -35.59
C GLY A 161 40.06 -1.67 -36.84
N SER A 162 38.91 -2.36 -36.74
CA SER A 162 37.94 -2.54 -37.81
C SER A 162 36.67 -1.79 -37.49
N THR A 163 36.20 -0.97 -38.43
CA THR A 163 34.92 -0.26 -38.36
C THR A 163 33.74 -1.10 -38.87
N ASN A 164 33.92 -2.41 -39.03
CA ASN A 164 32.86 -3.28 -39.53
C ASN A 164 31.68 -3.32 -38.55
N LEU A 165 30.57 -2.72 -38.96
CA LEU A 165 29.31 -2.66 -38.20
C LEU A 165 28.81 -4.03 -37.74
N ALA A 166 29.11 -5.10 -38.49
CA ALA A 166 28.70 -6.45 -38.12
C ALA A 166 29.33 -6.93 -36.79
N VAL A 167 30.50 -6.41 -36.42
CA VAL A 167 31.22 -6.78 -35.19
C VAL A 167 30.56 -6.15 -33.95
N VAL A 168 30.06 -4.92 -34.07
CA VAL A 168 29.50 -4.16 -32.94
C VAL A 168 27.98 -4.16 -32.84
N ALA A 169 27.27 -4.48 -33.93
CA ALA A 169 25.82 -4.50 -33.95
C ALA A 169 25.19 -5.35 -32.82
N PRO A 170 25.74 -6.53 -32.44
CA PRO A 170 25.20 -7.30 -31.31
C PRO A 170 25.26 -6.55 -29.97
N GLY A 171 26.39 -5.93 -29.62
CA GLY A 171 26.56 -5.20 -28.36
C GLY A 171 25.66 -3.97 -28.26
N ILE A 172 25.46 -3.26 -29.37
CA ILE A 172 24.51 -2.13 -29.43
C ILE A 172 23.07 -2.63 -29.30
N ALA A 173 22.71 -3.73 -29.95
CA ALA A 173 21.36 -4.30 -29.83
C ALA A 173 21.05 -4.72 -28.37
N GLU A 174 21.99 -5.36 -27.68
CA GLU A 174 21.85 -5.73 -26.26
C GLU A 174 21.73 -4.50 -25.36
N ALA A 175 22.52 -3.47 -25.62
CA ALA A 175 22.41 -2.19 -24.95
C ALA A 175 20.98 -1.65 -25.06
N LEU A 176 20.41 -1.57 -26.26
CA LEU A 176 19.03 -1.07 -26.46
C LEU A 176 17.97 -1.92 -25.73
N VAL A 177 18.16 -3.23 -25.64
CA VAL A 177 17.28 -4.12 -24.87
C VAL A 177 17.25 -3.75 -23.38
N ALA A 178 18.36 -3.31 -22.79
CA ALA A 178 18.40 -2.91 -21.39
C ALA A 178 17.47 -1.71 -21.09
N THR A 179 17.43 -0.68 -21.95
CA THR A 179 16.47 0.42 -21.80
C THR A 179 15.03 -0.05 -21.99
N ALA A 180 14.77 -0.87 -23.01
CA ALA A 180 13.42 -1.39 -23.24
C ALA A 180 12.90 -2.17 -22.02
N MET A 181 13.76 -2.98 -21.40
CA MET A 181 13.44 -3.70 -20.16
C MET A 181 13.23 -2.76 -18.97
N GLY A 182 14.01 -1.69 -18.87
CA GLY A 182 13.84 -0.66 -17.85
C GLY A 182 12.46 0.00 -17.92
N LEU A 183 12.03 0.38 -19.12
CA LEU A 183 10.70 0.94 -19.37
C LEU A 183 9.59 -0.10 -19.14
N PHE A 184 9.80 -1.35 -19.56
CA PHE A 184 8.84 -2.44 -19.33
C PHE A 184 8.59 -2.69 -17.84
N ALA A 185 9.61 -2.56 -16.98
CA ALA A 185 9.44 -2.64 -15.53
C ALA A 185 8.79 -1.38 -14.94
N ALA A 186 9.17 -0.20 -15.42
CA ALA A 186 8.73 1.09 -14.86
C ALA A 186 7.27 1.44 -15.17
N ILE A 187 6.80 1.21 -16.41
CA ILE A 187 5.47 1.63 -16.87
C ILE A 187 4.33 0.97 -16.06
N PRO A 188 4.32 -0.37 -15.86
CA PRO A 188 3.31 -0.99 -15.01
C PRO A 188 3.44 -0.52 -13.56
N ALA A 189 4.66 -0.38 -13.05
CA ALA A 189 4.89 0.05 -11.67
C ALA A 189 4.28 1.44 -11.38
N VAL A 190 4.48 2.42 -12.27
CA VAL A 190 3.92 3.77 -12.10
C VAL A 190 2.40 3.78 -12.20
N TYR A 191 1.83 3.03 -13.16
CA TYR A 191 0.39 2.96 -13.35
C TYR A 191 -0.30 2.38 -12.10
N PHE A 192 0.17 1.24 -11.61
CA PHE A 192 -0.42 0.60 -10.45
C PHE A 192 -0.10 1.31 -9.15
N TYR A 193 1.05 1.97 -9.01
CA TYR A 193 1.33 2.85 -7.88
C TYR A 193 0.26 3.94 -7.74
N ASN A 194 -0.06 4.64 -8.84
CA ASN A 194 -1.07 5.69 -8.84
C ASN A 194 -2.47 5.13 -8.51
N LEU A 195 -2.85 4.00 -9.12
CA LEU A 195 -4.13 3.35 -8.88
C LEU A 195 -4.29 2.90 -7.41
N LEU A 196 -3.27 2.26 -6.84
CA LEU A 196 -3.30 1.77 -5.47
C LEU A 196 -3.29 2.93 -4.48
N THR A 197 -2.51 3.98 -4.73
CA THR A 197 -2.47 5.19 -3.87
C THR A 197 -3.82 5.89 -3.86
N GLN A 198 -4.50 5.99 -5.01
CA GLN A 198 -5.86 6.52 -5.06
C GLN A 198 -6.84 5.70 -4.21
N ARG A 199 -6.75 4.37 -4.26
CA ARG A 199 -7.58 3.50 -3.41
C ARG A 199 -7.30 3.67 -1.92
N ILE A 200 -6.04 3.84 -1.53
CA ILE A 200 -5.67 4.11 -0.13
C ILE A 200 -6.33 5.41 0.35
N LYS A 201 -6.33 6.46 -0.48
CA LYS A 201 -7.04 7.71 -0.18
C LYS A 201 -8.55 7.49 0.01
N HIS A 202 -9.18 6.65 -0.81
CA HIS A 202 -10.59 6.29 -0.62
C HIS A 202 -10.84 5.54 0.70
N PHE A 203 -9.96 4.61 1.09
CA PHE A 203 -10.05 3.96 2.40
C PHE A 203 -9.85 4.96 3.55
N ALA A 204 -8.91 5.89 3.43
CA ALA A 204 -8.66 6.94 4.42
C ALA A 204 -9.90 7.82 4.63
N SER A 205 -10.50 8.32 3.54
CA SER A 205 -11.75 9.08 3.60
C SER A 205 -12.90 8.25 4.18
N SER A 206 -13.02 6.96 3.85
CA SER A 206 -14.05 6.10 4.45
C SER A 206 -13.85 5.89 5.96
N MET A 207 -12.60 5.87 6.43
CA MET A 207 -12.26 5.78 7.85
C MET A 207 -12.57 7.09 8.59
N GLU A 208 -12.34 8.24 7.97
CA GLU A 208 -12.75 9.55 8.49
C GLU A 208 -14.27 9.64 8.63
N ASP A 209 -15.02 9.30 7.57
CA ASP A 209 -16.50 9.28 7.59
C ASP A 209 -17.03 8.36 8.70
N PHE A 210 -16.46 7.16 8.81
CA PHE A 210 -16.83 6.21 9.85
C PHE A 210 -16.53 6.73 11.26
N SER A 211 -15.41 7.42 11.46
CA SER A 211 -15.04 7.99 12.75
C SER A 211 -16.04 9.05 13.20
N LEU A 212 -16.47 9.92 12.28
CA LEU A 212 -17.53 10.90 12.54
C LEU A 212 -18.87 10.23 12.87
N GLU A 213 -19.26 9.19 12.11
CA GLU A 213 -20.49 8.45 12.35
C GLU A 213 -20.46 7.75 13.73
N PHE A 214 -19.33 7.17 14.10
CA PHE A 214 -19.11 6.57 15.41
C PHE A 214 -19.22 7.59 16.55
N LEU A 215 -18.56 8.74 16.42
CA LEU A 215 -18.61 9.81 17.43
C LEU A 215 -20.04 10.32 17.62
N ASN A 216 -20.77 10.58 16.54
CA ASN A 216 -22.17 11.03 16.60
C ASN A 216 -23.08 10.03 17.33
N ILE A 217 -22.91 8.72 17.07
CA ILE A 217 -23.68 7.68 17.75
C ILE A 217 -23.29 7.59 19.23
N ALA A 218 -22.00 7.72 19.55
CA ALA A 218 -21.53 7.75 20.93
C ALA A 218 -22.10 8.97 21.68
N GLU A 219 -22.08 10.15 21.06
CA GLU A 219 -22.60 11.39 21.66
C GLU A 219 -24.10 11.27 21.94
N ARG A 220 -24.89 10.76 20.99
CA ARG A 220 -26.33 10.57 21.16
C ARG A 220 -26.69 9.57 22.28
N ASN A 221 -25.85 8.56 22.50
CA ASN A 221 -26.15 7.47 23.42
C ASN A 221 -25.63 7.71 24.84
N PHE A 222 -24.64 8.59 25.03
CA PHE A 222 -23.93 8.80 26.29
C PHE A 222 -23.88 10.27 26.75
N THR A 223 -24.60 11.17 26.06
CA THR A 223 -25.00 12.50 26.55
C THR A 223 -26.43 12.46 27.05
#